data_AF-A0A535HLC6-F1
#
_entry.id   AF-A0A535HLC6-F1
#
_cell.length_a   1.000
_cell.length_b   1.000
_cell.length_c   1.000
_cell.angle_alpha   90.00
_cell.angle_beta   90.00
_cell.angle_gamma   90.00
#
_symmetry.space_group_name_H-M   'P 1'
#
loop_
_entity.id
_entity.type
_entity.pdbx_description
1 polymer ?
#
loop_
_entity_poly.entity_id
_entity_poly.type
_entity_poly.pdbx_seq_one_letter_code
_entity_poly.pdbx_strand_id
1 'polypeptide(L)'
;MSAPRQQGISAQQILNVVMVAIAIFLLAVLAQRIATSIVLWRQTQVLQAEVDAQRTETGRLEKRKRYVQTDEYVEAVARRDMKMAKPGEVAVIATLAPAPQPTGAASRDWWEQVVGH
;
A
#
# COMPACT_ATOMS: atom_id res chain seq x y z
N MET A 1 45.70 -42.70 58.50
CA MET A 1 45.66 -41.67 57.43
C MET A 1 45.17 -42.37 56.17
N SER A 2 43.91 -42.14 55.80
CA SER A 2 43.24 -42.86 54.71
C SER A 2 43.39 -42.07 53.41
N ALA A 3 44.05 -42.64 52.40
CA ALA A 3 44.29 -41.98 51.13
C ALA A 3 43.00 -41.79 50.30
N PRO A 4 42.83 -40.67 49.59
CA PRO A 4 41.65 -40.42 48.78
C PRO A 4 41.63 -41.35 47.55
N ARG A 5 40.53 -42.08 47.37
CA ARG A 5 40.28 -42.87 46.16
C ARG A 5 40.09 -41.91 44.97
N GLN A 6 41.11 -41.80 44.12
CA GLN A 6 40.97 -41.13 42.83
C GLN A 6 40.06 -41.98 41.94
N GLN A 7 38.79 -41.60 41.84
CA GLN A 7 37.89 -42.14 40.82
C GLN A 7 38.29 -41.50 39.48
N GLY A 8 39.03 -42.24 38.66
CA GLY A 8 39.38 -41.82 37.31
C GLY A 8 38.13 -41.71 36.43
N ILE A 9 38.16 -40.76 35.50
CA ILE A 9 37.09 -40.57 34.51
C ILE A 9 36.90 -41.89 33.75
N SER A 10 35.68 -42.42 33.75
CA SER A 10 35.38 -43.68 33.06
C SER A 10 35.25 -43.45 31.55
N ALA A 11 35.60 -44.44 30.74
CA ALA A 11 35.45 -44.37 29.28
C ALA A 11 34.00 -44.05 28.86
N GLN A 12 33.02 -44.51 29.63
CA GLN A 12 31.60 -44.23 29.41
C GLN A 12 31.27 -42.73 29.61
N GLN A 13 31.88 -42.09 30.60
CA GLN A 13 31.70 -40.65 30.84
C GLN A 13 32.27 -39.82 29.69
N ILE A 14 33.44 -40.20 29.18
CA ILE A 14 34.06 -39.54 28.02
C ILE A 14 33.15 -39.70 26.79
N LEU A 15 32.64 -40.90 26.53
CA LEU A 15 31.75 -41.17 25.40
C LEU A 15 30.47 -40.34 25.47
N ASN A 16 29.85 -40.25 26.66
CA ASN A 16 28.64 -39.44 26.87
C ASN A 16 28.91 -37.95 26.60
N VAL A 17 30.03 -37.41 27.11
CA VAL A 17 30.40 -36.01 26.87
C VAL A 17 30.61 -35.75 25.38
N VAL A 18 31.29 -36.65 24.67
CA VAL A 18 31.50 -36.53 23.22
C VAL A 18 30.15 -36.57 22.48
N MET A 19 29.25 -37.48 22.86
CA MET A 19 27.94 -37.59 22.22
C MET A 19 27.09 -36.33 22.43
N VAL A 20 27.10 -35.77 23.64
CA VAL A 20 26.43 -34.50 23.96
C VAL A 20 27.05 -33.34 23.18
N ALA A 21 28.37 -33.28 23.08
CA ALA A 21 29.05 -32.25 22.31
C ALA A 21 28.67 -32.32 20.82
N ILE A 22 28.61 -33.52 20.24
CA ILE A 22 28.15 -33.73 18.86
C ILE A 22 26.69 -33.29 18.70
N ALA A 23 25.81 -33.68 19.62
CA ALA A 23 24.40 -33.29 19.57
C ALA A 23 24.21 -31.76 19.60
N ILE A 24 24.93 -31.07 20.50
CA ILE A 24 24.91 -29.60 20.59
C ILE A 24 25.45 -28.97 19.29
N PHE A 25 26.54 -29.51 18.75
CA PHE A 25 27.11 -29.03 17.50
C PHE A 25 26.13 -29.16 16.32
N LEU A 26 25.46 -30.31 16.19
CA LEU A 26 24.46 -30.53 15.16
C LEU A 26 23.26 -29.59 15.30
N LEU A 27 22.78 -29.36 16.53
CA LEU A 27 21.70 -28.41 16.79
C LEU A 27 22.10 -26.98 16.42
N ALA A 28 23.33 -26.56 16.73
CA ALA A 28 23.83 -25.24 16.36
C ALA A 28 23.90 -25.05 14.84
N VAL A 29 24.41 -26.05 14.11
CA VAL A 29 24.48 -26.02 12.64
C VAL A 29 23.07 -25.96 12.02
N LEU A 30 22.13 -26.74 12.56
CA LEU A 30 20.75 -26.76 12.08
C LEU A 30 20.04 -25.42 12.33
N ALA A 31 20.21 -24.83 13.52
CA ALA A 31 19.68 -23.51 13.85
C ALA A 31 20.21 -22.44 12.89
N GLN A 32 21.51 -22.48 12.58
CA GLN A 32 22.16 -21.53 11.67
C GLN A 32 21.63 -21.68 10.23
N ARG A 33 21.46 -22.92 9.75
CA ARG A 33 20.87 -23.23 8.42
C ARG A 33 19.43 -22.75 8.29
N ILE A 34 18.60 -22.97 9.31
CA ILE A 34 17.20 -22.53 9.33
C ILE A 34 17.13 -21.01 9.31
N ALA A 35 17.93 -20.33 10.13
CA ALA A 35 17.97 -18.87 10.18
C ALA A 35 18.34 -18.26 8.82
N THR A 36 19.37 -18.78 8.14
CA THR A 36 19.74 -18.31 6.80
C THR A 36 18.66 -18.58 5.76
N SER A 37 17.98 -19.73 5.83
CA SER A 37 16.94 -20.08 4.87
C SER A 37 15.74 -19.14 5.00
N ILE A 38 15.27 -18.86 6.22
CA ILE A 38 14.12 -17.98 6.46
C ILE A 38 14.39 -16.56 5.95
N VAL A 39 15.60 -16.04 6.16
CA VAL A 39 15.98 -14.70 5.67
C VAL A 39 15.99 -14.68 4.14
N LEU A 40 16.53 -15.72 3.50
CA LEU A 40 16.58 -15.80 2.05
C LEU A 40 15.18 -15.88 1.43
N TRP A 41 14.28 -16.68 2.01
CA TRP A 41 12.88 -16.77 1.57
C TRP A 41 12.15 -15.43 1.68
N ARG A 42 12.36 -14.69 2.78
CA ARG A 42 11.75 -13.36 2.95
C ARG A 42 12.28 -12.36 1.93
N GLN A 43 13.58 -12.36 1.66
CA GLN A 43 14.18 -11.48 0.65
C GLN A 43 13.63 -11.77 -0.74
N THR A 44 13.49 -13.05 -1.11
CA THR A 44 12.89 -13.42 -2.41
C THR A 44 11.44 -13.01 -2.53
N GLN A 45 10.64 -13.13 -1.46
CA GLN A 45 9.23 -12.73 -1.49
C GLN A 45 9.05 -11.22 -1.61
N VAL A 46 9.84 -10.43 -0.87
CA VAL A 46 9.79 -8.96 -0.98
C VAL A 46 10.20 -8.51 -2.37
N LEU A 47 11.26 -9.09 -2.92
CA LEU A 47 11.74 -8.73 -4.25
C LEU A 47 10.74 -9.12 -5.35
N GLN A 48 10.10 -10.28 -5.21
CA GLN A 48 9.07 -10.72 -6.14
C GLN A 48 7.83 -9.80 -6.10
N ALA A 49 7.39 -9.40 -4.90
CA ALA A 49 6.29 -8.48 -4.72
C ALA A 49 6.56 -7.12 -5.38
N GLU A 50 7.78 -6.60 -5.26
CA GLU A 50 8.20 -5.35 -5.92
C GLU A 50 8.16 -5.47 -7.45
N VAL A 51 8.64 -6.59 -8.01
CA VAL A 51 8.59 -6.85 -9.45
C VAL A 51 7.14 -6.91 -9.94
N ASP A 52 6.25 -7.58 -9.21
CA ASP A 52 4.85 -7.71 -9.59
C ASP A 52 4.10 -6.36 -9.50
N ALA A 53 4.42 -5.54 -8.50
CA ALA A 53 3.91 -4.18 -8.39
C ALA A 53 4.35 -3.31 -9.58
N GLN A 54 5.64 -3.35 -9.93
CA GLN A 54 6.18 -2.61 -11.07
C GLN A 54 5.57 -3.06 -12.39
N ARG A 55 5.39 -4.36 -12.61
CA ARG A 55 4.73 -4.91 -13.81
C ARG A 55 3.27 -4.48 -13.93
N THR A 56 2.56 -4.43 -12.80
CA THR A 56 1.18 -3.94 -12.76
C THR A 56 1.13 -2.46 -13.15
N GLU A 57 2.05 -1.67 -12.62
CA GLU A 57 2.13 -0.24 -12.91
C GLU A 57 2.50 0.05 -14.36
N THR A 58 3.49 -0.66 -14.93
CA THR A 58 3.83 -0.50 -16.34
C THR A 58 2.65 -0.86 -17.25
N GLY A 59 1.93 -1.95 -16.95
CA GLY A 59 0.71 -2.32 -17.68
C GLY A 59 -0.39 -1.25 -17.60
N ARG A 60 -0.56 -0.61 -16.44
CA ARG A 60 -1.50 0.49 -16.25
C ARG A 60 -1.09 1.72 -17.07
N LEU A 61 0.19 2.08 -17.01
CA LEU A 61 0.75 3.22 -17.74
C LEU A 61 0.65 3.02 -19.25
N GLU A 62 0.91 1.82 -19.76
CA GLU A 62 0.74 1.51 -21.17
C GLU A 62 -0.71 1.62 -21.63
N LYS A 63 -1.66 1.11 -20.85
CA LYS A 63 -3.10 1.27 -21.16
C LYS A 63 -3.47 2.74 -21.22
N ARG A 64 -3.01 3.54 -20.25
CA ARG A 64 -3.23 4.99 -20.25
C ARG A 64 -2.58 5.67 -21.45
N LYS A 65 -1.35 5.30 -21.79
CA LYS A 65 -0.63 5.81 -22.96
C LYS A 65 -1.41 5.52 -24.25
N ARG A 66 -1.95 4.31 -24.40
CA ARG A 66 -2.81 3.97 -25.56
C ARG A 66 -4.09 4.79 -25.57
N TYR A 67 -4.76 4.93 -24.42
CA TYR A 67 -6.01 5.69 -24.32
C TYR A 67 -5.83 7.17 -24.69
N VAL A 68 -4.78 7.83 -24.21
CA VAL A 68 -4.56 9.26 -24.54
C VAL A 68 -4.20 9.51 -26.01
N GLN A 69 -3.88 8.46 -26.76
CA GLN A 69 -3.59 8.52 -28.20
C GLN A 69 -4.84 8.27 -29.06
N THR A 70 -6.00 7.97 -28.47
CA THR A 70 -7.23 7.74 -29.23
C THR A 70 -7.94 9.05 -29.57
N ASP A 71 -8.68 9.04 -30.68
CA ASP A 71 -9.53 10.16 -31.10
C ASP A 71 -10.60 10.49 -30.05
N GLU A 72 -11.10 9.48 -29.33
CA GLU A 72 -12.05 9.64 -28.23
C GLU A 72 -11.49 10.55 -27.13
N TYR A 73 -10.21 10.37 -26.76
CA TYR A 73 -9.57 11.22 -25.77
C TYR A 73 -9.40 12.65 -26.28
N VAL A 74 -8.99 12.81 -27.55
CA VAL A 74 -8.87 14.13 -28.20
C VAL A 74 -10.20 14.85 -28.21
N GLU A 75 -11.29 14.18 -28.58
CA GLU A 75 -12.65 14.72 -28.58
C GLU A 75 -13.12 15.09 -27.18
N ALA A 76 -12.85 14.23 -26.18
CA ALA A 76 -13.20 14.51 -24.78
C ALA A 76 -12.48 15.76 -24.25
N VAL A 77 -11.19 15.92 -24.57
CA VAL A 77 -10.41 17.11 -24.20
C VAL A 77 -10.91 18.35 -24.96
N ALA A 78 -11.17 18.24 -26.26
CA ALA A 78 -11.68 19.33 -27.08
C ALA A 78 -13.02 19.87 -26.54
N ARG A 79 -13.93 18.97 -26.15
CA ARG A 79 -15.22 19.36 -25.54
C ARG A 79 -15.06 19.92 -24.13
N ARG A 80 -14.27 19.26 -23.28
CA ARG A 80 -14.15 19.61 -21.86
C ARG A 80 -13.39 20.91 -21.65
N ASP A 81 -12.20 21.01 -22.25
CA ASP A 81 -11.22 22.05 -21.95
C ASP A 81 -11.27 23.19 -22.96
N MET A 82 -11.51 22.86 -24.24
CA MET A 82 -11.54 23.87 -25.31
C MET A 82 -12.96 24.32 -25.70
N LYS A 83 -14.00 23.70 -25.14
CA LYS A 83 -15.42 23.94 -25.50
C LYS A 83 -15.70 23.86 -27.00
N MET A 84 -14.90 23.06 -27.72
CA MET A 84 -15.02 22.86 -29.15
C MET A 84 -16.07 21.78 -29.44
N ALA A 85 -16.83 21.98 -30.51
CA ALA A 85 -17.77 21.01 -31.05
C ALA A 85 -17.33 20.57 -32.45
N LYS A 86 -17.78 19.40 -32.92
CA LYS A 86 -17.43 18.95 -34.28
C LYS A 86 -18.04 19.89 -35.34
N PRO A 87 -17.48 19.94 -36.56
CA PRO A 87 -18.10 20.67 -37.65
C PRO A 87 -19.56 20.21 -37.85
N GLY A 88 -20.51 21.15 -37.71
CA GLY A 88 -21.96 20.87 -37.80
C GLY A 88 -22.67 20.64 -36.45
N GLU A 89 -21.96 20.56 -35.33
CA GLU A 89 -22.54 20.51 -33.98
C GLU A 89 -22.68 21.92 -33.37
N VAL A 90 -23.77 22.17 -32.60
CA VAL A 90 -23.99 23.44 -31.88
C VAL A 90 -23.59 23.29 -30.41
N ALA A 91 -22.58 24.06 -29.97
CA ALA A 91 -22.17 24.09 -28.57
C ALA A 91 -23.15 24.94 -27.74
N VAL A 92 -23.84 24.33 -26.78
CA VAL A 92 -24.76 25.03 -25.85
C VAL A 92 -24.05 25.28 -24.52
N ILE A 93 -23.95 26.55 -24.12
CA ILE A 93 -23.41 26.94 -22.80
C ILE A 93 -24.58 27.34 -21.91
N ALA A 94 -24.84 26.57 -20.86
CA ALA A 94 -25.84 26.92 -19.86
C ALA A 94 -25.31 28.05 -18.97
N THR A 95 -25.83 29.26 -19.15
CA THR A 95 -25.63 30.35 -18.19
C THR A 95 -26.68 30.25 -17.09
N LEU A 96 -26.24 30.23 -15.82
CA LEU A 96 -27.15 30.37 -14.68
C LEU A 96 -27.90 31.69 -14.81
N ALA A 97 -29.22 31.66 -14.67
CA ALA A 97 -30.03 32.88 -14.62
C ALA A 97 -29.50 33.78 -13.50
N PRO A 98 -29.47 35.12 -13.68
CA PRO A 98 -29.07 36.04 -12.61
C PRO A 98 -29.87 35.73 -11.35
N ALA A 99 -29.17 35.60 -10.21
CA ALA A 99 -29.84 35.41 -8.93
C ALA A 99 -30.90 36.51 -8.73
N PRO A 100 -32.11 36.18 -8.25
CA PRO A 100 -33.12 37.19 -8.00
C PRO A 100 -32.53 38.22 -7.04
N GLN A 101 -32.41 39.48 -7.49
CA GLN A 101 -32.00 40.57 -6.61
C GLN A 101 -33.03 40.63 -5.47
N PRO A 102 -32.60 40.67 -4.20
CA PRO A 102 -33.53 40.82 -3.10
C PRO A 102 -34.24 42.16 -3.27
N THR A 103 -35.48 42.12 -3.77
CA THR A 103 -36.38 43.28 -3.77
C THR A 103 -36.56 43.66 -2.30
N GLY A 104 -35.88 44.73 -1.88
CA GLY A 104 -35.98 45.29 -0.54
C GLY A 104 -37.40 45.77 -0.28
N ALA A 105 -38.28 44.85 0.11
CA ALA A 105 -39.67 45.13 0.46
C ALA A 105 -40.25 44.01 1.34
N ALA A 106 -39.55 43.63 2.41
CA ALA A 106 -40.14 42.91 3.56
C ALA A 106 -39.15 42.84 4.73
N SER A 107 -38.65 43.97 5.22
CA SER A 107 -38.06 44.05 6.56
C SER A 107 -38.88 45.03 7.39
N ARG A 108 -40.15 44.69 7.59
CA ARG A 108 -40.95 45.28 8.65
C ARG A 108 -41.63 44.17 9.45
N ASP A 109 -41.10 43.99 10.65
CA ASP A 109 -41.88 43.84 11.89
C ASP A 109 -42.42 42.43 12.24
N TRP A 110 -41.61 41.37 12.11
CA TRP A 110 -41.91 40.07 12.79
C TRP A 110 -41.72 40.16 14.32
N TRP A 111 -40.90 41.09 14.80
CA TRP A 111 -40.46 41.20 16.18
C TRP A 111 -41.34 42.15 16.99
N GLU A 112 -42.04 43.09 16.34
CA GLU A 112 -43.12 43.85 16.98
C GLU A 112 -44.34 42.96 17.30
N GLN A 113 -44.56 41.91 16.52
CA GLN A 113 -45.69 40.99 16.71
C GLN A 113 -45.52 40.04 17.92
N VAL A 114 -44.28 39.78 18.36
CA VAL A 114 -43.98 38.79 19.41
C VAL A 114 -43.94 39.41 20.81
N VAL A 115 -43.63 40.70 20.94
CA VAL A 115 -43.35 41.34 22.24
C VAL A 115 -44.51 42.21 22.73
N GLY A 116 -45.54 42.43 21.89
CA GLY A 116 -46.72 43.23 22.23
C GLY A 116 -47.96 42.40 22.55
N HIS A 117 -48.00 41.76 23.73
CA HIS A 117 -49.22 41.53 24.52
C HIS A 117 -48.88 41.03 25.93
#